data_AF-A0A822EVX0-F1
#
_entry.id   AF-A0A822EVX0-F1
#
_cell.length_a   1.000
_cell.length_b   1.000
_cell.length_c   1.000
_cell.angle_alpha   90.00
_cell.angle_beta   90.00
_cell.angle_gamma   90.00
#
_symmetry.space_group_name_H-M   'P 1'
#
loop_
_entity.id
_entity.type
_entity.pdbx_description
1 polymer ?
#
loop_
_entity_poly.entity_id
_entity_poly.type
_entity_poly.pdbx_seq_one_letter_code
_entity_poly.pdbx_strand_id
1 'polypeptide(L)' 'MVDKHITGFDPYSRTITDDEISTLTDEHVFILATALRHGYTIERSFQLTKIDRWFLYKFA' A
#
# COMPACT_ATOMS: atom_id res chain seq x y z
N MET A 1 8.38 15.44 -2.37
CA MET A 1 9.70 15.62 -1.72
C MET A 1 9.86 14.45 -0.77
N VAL A 2 10.83 13.56 -1.01
CA VAL A 2 11.08 12.40 -0.14
C VAL A 2 11.97 12.87 1.00
N ASP A 3 11.50 12.74 2.23
CA ASP A 3 12.18 13.27 3.41
C ASP A 3 13.45 12.47 3.74
N LYS A 4 14.56 13.18 3.96
CA LYS A 4 15.92 12.65 4.07
C LYS A 4 16.26 12.35 5.54
N HIS A 5 15.58 11.37 6.13
CA HIS A 5 15.96 10.87 7.47
C HIS A 5 15.61 9.39 7.72
N ILE A 6 15.63 8.55 6.68
CA ILE A 6 15.34 7.11 6.80
C ILE A 6 16.64 6.32 6.61
N THR A 7 17.32 6.01 7.71
CA THR A 7 18.48 5.10 7.74
C THR A 7 17.99 3.67 7.56
N GLY A 8 17.91 3.23 6.30
CA GLY A 8 17.47 1.88 5.93
C GLY A 8 16.09 1.92 5.30
N PHE A 9 16.05 1.92 3.97
CA PHE A 9 14.81 1.71 3.23
C PHE A 9 14.54 0.21 3.21
N ASP A 10 14.02 -0.31 4.32
CA ASP A 10 13.30 -1.58 4.29
C ASP A 10 11.87 -1.22 3.85
N PRO A 11 11.48 -1.48 2.59
CA PRO A 11 10.17 -1.08 2.06
C PRO A 11 8.99 -1.75 2.78
N TYR A 12 9.27 -2.67 3.72
CA TYR A 12 8.28 -3.38 4.51
C TYR A 12 8.31 -3.01 6.01
N SER A 13 9.32 -2.26 6.46
CA SER A 13 9.45 -1.81 7.86
C SER A 13 8.57 -0.62 8.22
N ARG A 14 7.99 0.06 7.21
CA ARG A 14 7.05 1.15 7.43
C ARG A 14 5.67 0.61 7.79
N THR A 15 5.13 1.07 8.91
CA THR A 15 3.72 0.86 9.24
C THR A 15 2.89 1.67 8.25
N ILE A 16 2.20 0.99 7.34
CA ILE A 16 1.29 1.62 6.38
C ILE A 16 0.02 2.01 7.13
N THR A 17 -0.47 3.22 6.90
CA THR A 17 -1.74 3.67 7.48
C THR A 17 -2.86 3.57 6.44
N ASP A 18 -4.10 3.34 6.88
CA ASP A 18 -5.27 3.25 5.99
C ASP A 18 -5.45 4.53 5.14
N ASP A 19 -5.03 5.68 5.67
CA ASP A 19 -4.99 6.98 4.98
C ASP A 19 -4.02 6.98 3.79
N GLU A 20 -2.82 6.43 3.97
CA GLU A 20 -1.80 6.30 2.92
C GLU A 20 -2.27 5.37 1.79
N ILE A 21 -3.01 4.31 2.13
CA ILE A 21 -3.63 3.39 1.14
C ILE A 21 -4.72 4.13 0.33
N SER A 22 -5.46 5.05 0.95
CA SER A 22 -6.51 5.81 0.26
C SER A 22 -5.96 6.87 -0.71
N THR A 23 -4.75 7.36 -0.47
CA THR A 23 -4.10 8.36 -1.34
C THR A 23 -3.61 7.78 -2.66
N LEU A 24 -4.10 8.35 -3.76
CA LEU A 24 -3.64 8.09 -5.13
C LEU A 24 -2.36 8.89 -5.42
N THR A 25 -1.23 8.45 -4.87
CA THR A 25 0.11 8.98 -5.20
C THR A 25 0.84 8.04 -6.16
N ASP A 26 1.97 8.47 -6.71
CA ASP A 26 2.85 7.64 -7.55
C ASP A 26 3.43 6.42 -6.79
N GLU A 27 3.42 6.45 -5.45
CA GLU A 27 3.82 5.34 -4.59
C GLU A 27 2.70 4.32 -4.35
N HIS A 28 1.49 4.52 -4.90
CA HIS A 28 0.31 3.71 -4.60
C HIS A 28 0.49 2.21 -4.89
N VAL A 29 1.24 1.88 -5.94
CA VAL A 29 1.58 0.50 -6.30
C VAL A 29 2.42 -0.18 -5.21
N PHE A 30 3.37 0.55 -4.62
CA PHE A 30 4.19 0.04 -3.52
C PHE A 30 3.37 -0.09 -2.25
N ILE A 31 2.52 0.89 -1.95
CA ILE A 31 1.63 0.88 -0.79
C ILE A 31 0.68 -0.33 -0.84
N LEU A 32 0.09 -0.62 -2.01
CA LEU A 32 -0.75 -1.79 -2.23
C LEU A 32 0.00 -3.12 -2.07
N ALA A 33 1.19 -3.23 -2.67
CA ALA A 33 2.02 -4.43 -2.55
C ALA A 33 2.42 -4.68 -1.08
N THR A 34 2.80 -3.62 -0.36
CA THR A 34 3.17 -3.71 1.06
C THR A 34 1.94 -4.03 1.92
N ALA A 35 0.75 -3.50 1.62
CA ALA A 35 -0.48 -3.79 2.35
C ALA A 35 -0.88 -5.27 2.22
N LEU A 36 -0.88 -5.80 0.99
CA LEU A 36 -1.17 -7.22 0.74
C LEU A 36 -0.16 -8.13 1.47
N ARG A 37 1.13 -7.76 1.49
CA ARG A 37 2.16 -8.50 2.24
C ARG A 37 2.04 -8.38 3.77
N HIS A 38 1.52 -7.27 4.28
CA HIS A 38 1.19 -7.06 5.70
C HIS A 38 -0.10 -7.78 6.13
N GLY A 39 -0.71 -8.58 5.26
CA GLY A 39 -1.90 -9.37 5.57
C GLY A 39 -3.21 -8.61 5.44
N TYR A 40 -3.23 -7.46 4.75
CA TYR A 40 -4.47 -6.82 4.39
C TYR A 40 -5.26 -7.71 3.43
N THR A 41 -6.55 -7.86 3.70
CA THR A 41 -7.44 -8.60 2.81
C THR A 41 -7.75 -7.76 1.57
N ILE A 42 -7.97 -8.44 0.43
CA ILE A 42 -8.41 -7.81 -0.81
C ILE A 42 -9.65 -6.95 -0.59
N GLU A 43 -10.55 -7.38 0.29
CA GLU A 43 -11.77 -6.66 0.61
C GLU A 43 -11.50 -5.35 1.37
N ARG A 44 -10.53 -5.34 2.30
CA ARG A 44 -10.10 -4.11 2.99
C ARG A 44 -9.39 -3.16 2.03
N SER A 45 -8.50 -3.67 1.18
CA SER A 45 -7.82 -2.87 0.15
C SER A 45 -8.81 -2.27 -0.85
N PHE A 46 -9.86 -3.01 -1.24
CA PHE A 46 -10.96 -2.51 -2.07
C PHE A 46 -11.73 -1.38 -1.38
N GLN A 47 -12.03 -1.54 -0.08
CA GLN A 47 -12.78 -0.52 0.67
C GLN A 47 -12.04 0.81 0.77
N LEU A 48 -10.71 0.76 0.96
CA LEU A 48 -9.82 1.91 1.12
C LEU A 48 -9.48 2.60 -0.21
N THR A 49 -9.12 1.82 -1.24
CA THR A 49 -8.63 2.36 -2.53
C THR A 49 -9.72 2.55 -3.57
N LYS A 50 -10.85 1.83 -3.45
CA LYS A 50 -11.86 1.64 -4.51
C LYS A 50 -11.31 1.05 -5.82
N ILE A 51 -10.09 0.49 -5.81
CA ILE A 51 -9.53 -0.26 -6.96
C ILE A 51 -10.31 -1.54 -7.11
N ASP A 52 -10.67 -1.89 -8.35
CA ASP A 52 -11.42 -3.09 -8.63
C ASP A 52 -10.72 -4.34 -8.07
N ARG A 53 -11.51 -5.23 -7.45
CA ARG A 53 -11.01 -6.45 -6.81
C ARG A 53 -10.20 -7.28 -7.80
N TRP A 54 -10.58 -7.27 -9.08
CA TRP A 54 -9.85 -7.97 -10.13
C TRP A 54 -8.38 -7.56 -10.18
N PHE A 55 -8.06 -6.26 -10.09
CA PHE A 55 -6.68 -5.78 -10.06
C PHE A 55 -5.95 -6.21 -8.79
N LEU A 56 -6.62 -6.15 -7.64
CA LEU A 56 -6.06 -6.58 -6.36
C LEU A 56 -5.70 -8.08 -6.36
N TYR A 57 -6.52 -8.92 -7.01
CA TYR A 57 -6.22 -10.34 -7.25
C TYR A 57 -5.03 -10.58 -8.17
N LYS A 58 -4.64 -9.61 -9.03
CA LYS A 58 -3.46 -9.73 -9.89
C LYS A 58 -2.17 -9.34 -9.17
N PHE A 59 -2.28 -8.61 -8.06
CA PHE A 59 -1.17 -8.19 -7.20
C PHE A 59 -0.91 -9.17 -6.04
N ALA A 60 -1.90 -9.97 -5.65
CA ALA A 60 -1.78 -11.06 -4.69
C ALA A 60 -1.05 -12.26 -5.31
#